data_AF-A0A819RUY5-F1
#
_entry.id   AF-A0A819RUY5-F1
#
_cell.length_a   1.000
_cell.length_b   1.000
_cell.length_c   1.000
_cell.angle_alpha   90.00
_cell.angle_beta   90.00
_cell.angle_gamma   90.00
#
_symmetry.space_group_name_H-M   'P 1'
#
loop_
_entity.id
_entity.type
_entity.pdbx_description
1 polymer ?
#
loop_
_entity_poly.entity_id
_entity_poly.type
_entity_poly.pdbx_seq_one_letter_code
_entity_poly.pdbx_strand_id
1 'polypeptide(L)'
;MGRCLINIAVDKIVALSGVITLANINVRVVSYLTTEKPLTVIDRIQVDRNKKYGLPNTVHGVTSNTGKIGHWLRHYFIDPLFIYKANSLVVINRNYEATYTIQDLEPMTRLLRTYALQEYFVPLANLKSFAFEMLRIFKNYKVNVINISIRHALQDDPRLLLSWAPNSEVFAFVIYHSQLTTTGARTEVGEWTPELIDLAVTKNGGTYYLPYQLHATREQIYKAYPRVNQRLELKKHLDPENIFRNMFWQKYGKNR
;
A
#
# COMPACT_ATOMS: atom_id res chain seq x y z
N MET A 1 -7.41 9.28 3.51
CA MET A 1 -5.93 9.20 3.55
C MET A 1 -5.57 8.06 4.48
N GLY A 2 -5.02 6.98 3.95
CA GLY A 2 -4.31 6.01 4.79
C GLY A 2 -3.11 6.72 5.39
N ARG A 3 -3.20 7.06 6.67
CA ARG A 3 -2.12 7.71 7.42
C ARG A 3 -1.16 6.63 7.84
N CYS A 4 -0.05 6.52 7.12
CA CYS A 4 0.92 5.48 7.35
C CYS A 4 1.96 5.96 8.35
N LEU A 5 1.95 5.37 9.54
CA LEU A 5 3.00 5.50 10.53
C LEU A 5 4.20 4.67 10.06
N ILE A 6 5.31 5.36 9.83
CA ILE A 6 6.62 4.73 9.63
C ILE A 6 6.91 3.90 10.90
N ASN A 7 7.58 2.76 10.71
CA ASN A 7 8.14 1.91 11.76
C ASN A 7 9.20 2.71 12.55
N ILE A 8 8.73 3.63 13.40
CA ILE A 8 9.51 4.50 14.25
C ILE A 8 9.47 3.86 15.63
N ALA A 9 10.61 3.36 16.11
CA ALA A 9 10.78 2.79 17.45
C ALA A 9 10.78 3.89 18.55
N VAL A 10 9.83 4.82 18.50
CA VAL A 10 9.82 6.02 19.37
C VAL A 10 8.38 6.40 19.73
N ASP A 11 8.19 6.87 20.97
CA ASP A 11 6.87 7.07 21.58
C ASP A 11 6.10 8.32 21.10
N LYS A 12 6.80 9.39 20.71
CA LYS A 12 6.19 10.68 20.34
C LYS A 12 6.46 11.05 18.89
N ILE A 13 5.42 11.44 18.18
CA ILE A 13 5.48 11.81 16.75
C ILE A 13 4.74 13.13 16.48
N VAL A 14 5.17 13.83 15.44
CA VAL A 14 4.49 14.99 14.87
C VAL A 14 4.29 14.76 13.37
N ALA A 15 3.09 15.08 12.87
CA ALA A 15 2.82 15.03 11.44
C ALA A 15 3.37 16.29 10.75
N LEU A 16 4.05 16.08 9.62
CA LEU A 16 4.41 17.13 8.68
C LEU A 16 3.69 16.84 7.37
N SER A 17 3.08 17.87 6.81
CA SER A 17 2.40 17.75 5.53
C SER A 17 2.89 18.79 4.53
N GLY A 18 3.00 18.38 3.27
CA GLY A 18 3.52 19.21 2.21
C GLY A 18 3.08 18.75 0.83
N VAL A 19 3.50 19.50 -0.18
CA VAL A 19 3.33 19.13 -1.59
C VAL A 19 4.71 18.95 -2.19
N ILE A 20 4.97 17.79 -2.78
CA ILE A 20 6.17 17.51 -3.57
C ILE A 20 5.73 17.45 -5.04
N THR A 21 6.38 18.22 -5.90
CA THR A 21 6.14 18.16 -7.33
C THR A 21 7.09 17.15 -7.97
N LEU A 22 6.53 16.10 -8.58
CA LEU A 22 7.25 15.06 -9.30
C LEU A 22 6.81 15.11 -10.77
N ALA A 23 7.69 15.55 -11.67
CA ALA A 23 7.44 15.66 -13.12
C ALA A 23 6.08 16.31 -13.47
N ASN A 24 5.84 17.52 -12.93
CA ASN A 24 4.60 18.29 -13.09
C ASN A 24 3.35 17.66 -12.46
N ILE A 25 3.50 16.62 -11.63
CA ILE A 25 2.44 16.06 -10.79
C ILE A 25 2.66 16.53 -9.36
N ASN A 26 1.69 17.27 -8.81
CA ASN A 26 1.70 17.66 -7.40
C ASN A 26 1.23 16.49 -6.53
N VAL A 27 2.15 15.92 -5.76
CA VAL A 27 1.89 14.84 -4.81
C VAL A 27 1.81 15.44 -3.42
N ARG A 28 0.67 15.26 -2.74
CA ARG A 28 0.54 15.61 -1.32
C ARG A 28 1.18 14.52 -0.49
N VAL A 29 2.06 14.93 0.42
CA VAL A 29 2.82 14.03 1.29
C VAL A 29 2.48 14.37 2.74
N VAL A 30 2.24 13.33 3.53
CA VAL A 30 2.18 13.41 4.98
C VAL A 30 3.22 12.44 5.52
N SER A 31 4.16 12.97 6.29
CA SER A 31 5.22 12.21 6.95
C SER A 31 5.13 12.43 8.46
N TYR A 32 5.59 11.46 9.24
CA TYR A 32 5.67 11.60 10.70
C TYR A 32 7.13 11.65 11.11
N LEU A 33 7.48 12.62 11.95
CA LEU A 33 8.81 12.76 12.52
C LEU A 33 8.77 12.53 14.03
N THR A 34 9.87 12.07 14.57
CA THR A 34 10.12 12.02 16.01
C THR A 34 10.26 13.44 16.57
N THR A 35 9.82 13.65 17.80
CA THR A 35 9.96 14.95 18.47
C THR A 35 10.05 14.81 19.98
N GLU A 36 10.80 15.70 20.61
CA GLU A 36 10.92 15.79 22.08
C GLU A 36 9.86 16.71 22.71
N LYS A 37 9.11 17.45 21.89
CA LYS A 37 8.06 18.36 22.34
C LYS A 37 7.03 17.66 23.26
N PRO A 38 6.39 18.39 24.18
CA PRO A 38 5.34 17.83 25.02
C PRO A 38 4.16 17.35 24.17
N LEU A 39 3.49 16.27 24.63
CA LEU A 39 2.31 15.73 23.97
C LEU A 39 1.18 16.77 23.98
N THR A 40 0.56 16.99 22.83
CA THR A 40 -0.70 17.73 22.70
C THR A 40 -1.89 16.86 23.09
N VAL A 41 -1.81 15.54 22.82
CA VAL A 41 -2.80 14.54 23.24
C VAL A 41 -2.11 13.56 24.18
N ILE A 42 -2.57 13.52 25.43
CA ILE A 42 -1.93 12.74 26.51
C ILE A 42 -2.27 11.25 26.39
N ASP A 43 -3.44 10.92 25.83
CA ASP A 43 -3.89 9.54 25.67
C ASP A 43 -2.95 8.73 24.77
N ARG A 44 -2.65 7.50 25.19
CA ARG A 44 -1.87 6.53 24.38
C ARG A 44 -2.71 5.76 23.37
N ILE A 45 -4.02 5.68 23.59
CA ILE A 45 -4.96 4.88 22.80
C ILE A 45 -6.24 5.71 22.64
N GLN A 46 -6.85 5.68 21.46
CA GLN A 46 -8.16 6.31 21.27
C GLN A 46 -9.22 5.57 22.10
N VAL A 47 -9.83 6.28 23.05
CA VAL A 47 -10.76 5.71 24.05
C VAL A 47 -12.04 5.16 23.41
N ASP A 48 -12.42 5.66 22.24
CA ASP A 48 -13.62 5.23 21.52
C ASP A 48 -13.26 4.63 20.15
N ARG A 49 -13.04 3.31 20.11
CA ARG A 49 -12.78 2.56 18.88
C ARG A 49 -13.99 2.45 17.96
N ASN A 50 -15.20 2.68 18.49
CA ASN A 50 -16.45 2.62 17.73
C ASN A 50 -16.91 4.00 17.26
N LYS A 51 -16.18 5.06 17.61
CA LYS A 51 -16.40 6.39 17.07
C LYS A 51 -16.19 6.30 15.57
N LYS A 52 -17.29 6.30 14.82
CA LYS A 52 -17.27 6.63 13.41
C LYS A 52 -16.72 8.05 13.35
N TYR A 53 -15.44 8.21 13.07
CA TYR A 53 -14.93 9.49 12.65
C TYR A 53 -15.79 9.83 11.43
N GLY A 54 -16.74 10.76 11.54
CA GLY A 54 -17.83 10.93 10.56
C GLY A 54 -17.38 11.47 9.19
N LEU A 55 -16.08 11.42 8.92
CA LEU A 55 -15.38 12.17 7.89
C LEU A 55 -14.40 11.32 7.06
N PRO A 56 -13.61 10.37 7.58
CA PRO A 56 -12.69 9.57 6.76
C PRO A 56 -13.39 8.63 5.76
N ASN A 57 -14.50 8.00 6.16
CA ASN A 57 -15.35 7.21 5.25
C ASN A 57 -15.96 8.06 4.13
N THR A 58 -16.26 9.33 4.44
CA THR A 58 -16.75 10.31 3.49
C THR A 58 -15.65 10.72 2.51
N VAL A 59 -14.39 10.86 2.94
CA VAL A 59 -13.27 11.17 2.03
C VAL A 59 -12.98 10.03 1.06
N HIS A 60 -12.85 8.80 1.55
CA HIS A 60 -12.60 7.63 0.69
C HIS A 60 -13.80 7.37 -0.23
N GLY A 61 -15.03 7.44 0.31
CA GLY A 61 -16.27 7.34 -0.45
C GLY A 61 -16.43 8.41 -1.53
N VAL A 62 -16.11 9.68 -1.23
CA VAL A 62 -16.13 10.77 -2.23
C VAL A 62 -15.12 10.51 -3.33
N THR A 63 -13.87 10.15 -3.02
CA THR A 63 -12.89 9.82 -4.07
C THR A 63 -13.23 8.57 -4.87
N SER A 64 -13.80 7.56 -4.23
CA SER A 64 -14.04 6.27 -4.88
C SER A 64 -15.31 6.25 -5.73
N ASN A 65 -16.34 7.02 -5.34
CA ASN A 65 -17.68 6.91 -5.92
C ASN A 65 -17.94 7.91 -7.05
N THR A 66 -17.26 9.06 -7.08
CA THR A 66 -17.52 10.12 -8.08
C THR A 66 -16.36 10.35 -9.05
N GLY A 67 -15.35 9.47 -9.05
CA GLY A 67 -14.24 9.49 -10.01
C GLY A 67 -13.50 10.84 -10.01
N LYS A 68 -13.33 11.45 -11.19
CA LYS A 68 -12.58 12.72 -11.35
C LYS A 68 -13.13 13.87 -10.48
N ILE A 69 -14.44 13.91 -10.26
CA ILE A 69 -15.09 14.95 -9.43
C ILE A 69 -14.73 14.74 -7.95
N GLY A 70 -14.70 13.48 -7.49
CA GLY A 70 -14.28 13.14 -6.14
C GLY A 70 -12.82 13.48 -5.86
N HIS A 71 -11.94 13.21 -6.82
CA HIS A 71 -10.54 13.63 -6.76
C HIS A 71 -10.39 15.15 -6.73
N TRP A 72 -11.19 15.88 -7.52
CA TRP A 72 -11.22 17.35 -7.51
C TRP A 72 -11.70 17.91 -6.17
N LEU A 73 -12.84 17.44 -5.65
CA LEU A 73 -13.39 17.83 -4.35
C LEU A 73 -12.38 17.56 -3.24
N ARG A 74 -11.72 16.40 -3.30
CA ARG A 74 -10.69 16.04 -2.34
C ARG A 74 -9.51 17.01 -2.40
N HIS A 75 -9.01 17.30 -3.60
CA HIS A 75 -7.85 18.16 -3.77
C HIS A 75 -8.10 19.59 -3.30
N TYR A 76 -9.24 20.19 -3.68
CA TYR A 76 -9.47 21.62 -3.45
C TYR A 76 -10.17 21.95 -2.14
N PHE A 77 -10.94 21.02 -1.56
CA PHE A 77 -11.76 21.32 -0.38
C PHE A 77 -11.43 20.42 0.81
N ILE A 78 -11.36 19.12 0.62
CA ILE A 78 -11.18 18.18 1.73
C ILE A 78 -9.74 18.23 2.25
N ASP A 79 -8.77 17.88 1.39
CA ASP A 79 -7.37 17.74 1.80
C ASP A 79 -6.84 19.04 2.45
N PRO A 80 -7.07 20.27 1.93
CA PRO A 80 -6.67 21.49 2.63
C PRO A 80 -7.21 21.58 4.06
N LEU A 81 -8.51 21.36 4.29
CA LEU A 81 -9.11 21.44 5.62
C LEU A 81 -8.51 20.43 6.61
N PHE A 82 -8.22 19.20 6.16
CA PHE A 82 -7.61 18.16 6.99
C PHE A 82 -6.10 18.36 7.21
N ILE A 83 -5.39 18.88 6.20
CA ILE A 83 -3.95 19.12 6.19
C ILE A 83 -3.60 20.36 7.00
N TYR A 84 -4.38 21.44 6.92
CA TYR A 84 -4.19 22.59 7.81
C TYR A 84 -4.37 22.19 9.27
N LYS A 85 -5.24 21.22 9.56
CA LYS A 85 -5.35 20.59 10.87
C LYS A 85 -4.17 19.65 11.19
N ALA A 86 -3.54 19.01 10.20
CA ALA A 86 -2.32 18.20 10.39
C ALA A 86 -1.04 19.05 10.54
N ASN A 87 -1.02 20.27 9.98
CA ASN A 87 0.02 21.29 10.17
C ASN A 87 -0.14 22.06 11.49
N SER A 88 -1.24 21.86 12.21
CA SER A 88 -1.23 22.19 13.64
C SER A 88 -0.24 21.22 14.30
N LEU A 89 0.73 21.75 15.04
CA LEU A 89 1.86 21.05 15.66
C LEU A 89 1.41 20.06 16.75
N VAL A 90 0.49 19.16 16.41
CA VAL A 90 -0.09 18.17 17.31
C VAL A 90 0.94 17.07 17.49
N VAL A 91 1.47 17.01 18.70
CA VAL A 91 2.38 15.95 19.13
C VAL A 91 1.53 14.88 19.78
N ILE A 92 1.47 13.71 19.15
CA ILE A 92 0.68 12.57 19.62
C ILE A 92 1.57 11.36 19.84
N ASN A 93 1.07 10.39 20.61
CA ASN A 93 1.73 9.10 20.72
C ASN A 93 1.55 8.30 19.42
N ARG A 94 2.58 7.57 18.99
CA ARG A 94 2.48 6.66 17.83
C ARG A 94 1.34 5.65 17.98
N ASN A 95 1.17 5.08 19.17
CA ASN A 95 0.12 4.10 19.44
C ASN A 95 -1.27 4.73 19.37
N TYR A 96 -1.40 6.01 19.72
CA TYR A 96 -2.65 6.75 19.60
C TYR A 96 -3.06 6.88 18.13
N GLU A 97 -2.11 7.27 17.26
CA GLU A 97 -2.34 7.33 15.81
C GLU A 97 -2.58 5.94 15.20
N ALA A 98 -1.99 4.89 15.75
CA ALA A 98 -2.19 3.51 15.28
C ALA A 98 -3.53 2.87 15.70
N THR A 99 -4.35 3.57 16.51
CA THR A 99 -5.60 3.00 17.06
C THR A 99 -6.81 3.17 16.14
N TYR A 100 -6.69 3.86 15.00
CA TYR A 100 -7.83 4.04 14.08
C TYR A 100 -8.45 2.72 13.63
N THR A 101 -9.77 2.72 13.52
CA THR A 101 -10.54 1.52 13.20
C THR A 101 -10.46 1.20 11.70
N ILE A 102 -10.26 -0.07 11.36
CA ILE A 102 -10.18 -0.55 9.96
C ILE A 102 -11.46 -0.23 9.16
N GLN A 103 -12.60 -0.09 9.85
CA GLN A 103 -13.87 0.35 9.26
C GLN A 103 -13.78 1.72 8.57
N ASP A 104 -12.83 2.58 8.94
CA ASP A 104 -12.59 3.87 8.27
C ASP A 104 -11.94 3.75 6.89
N LEU A 105 -11.47 2.54 6.56
CA LEU A 105 -10.89 2.20 5.26
C LEU A 105 -11.91 1.53 4.35
N GLU A 106 -13.01 0.98 4.86
CA GLU A 106 -13.94 0.18 4.06
C GLU A 106 -14.91 1.03 3.23
N PRO A 107 -15.30 0.59 2.01
CA PRO A 107 -16.38 1.24 1.30
C PRO A 107 -17.69 1.05 2.07
N MET A 108 -18.64 1.97 1.90
CA MET A 108 -19.97 1.84 2.53
C MET A 108 -20.68 0.52 2.17
N THR A 109 -20.41 -0.01 0.98
CA THR A 109 -20.89 -1.33 0.55
C THR A 109 -19.90 -1.97 -0.40
N ARG A 110 -19.76 -3.30 -0.31
CA ARG A 110 -18.97 -4.12 -1.23
C ARG A 110 -19.78 -4.73 -2.37
N LEU A 111 -21.07 -4.41 -2.50
CA LEU A 111 -21.93 -4.94 -3.57
C LEU A 111 -21.43 -4.54 -4.96
N LEU A 112 -21.11 -3.26 -5.15
CA LEU A 112 -20.74 -2.71 -6.47
C LEU A 112 -19.23 -2.48 -6.61
N ARG A 113 -18.54 -2.23 -5.50
CA ARG A 113 -17.17 -1.74 -5.48
C ARG A 113 -16.43 -2.29 -4.28
N THR A 114 -15.17 -2.64 -4.46
CA THR A 114 -14.27 -3.00 -3.37
C THR A 114 -13.02 -2.16 -3.46
N TYR A 115 -12.38 -1.97 -2.32
CA TYR A 115 -11.02 -1.46 -2.29
C TYR A 115 -10.05 -2.63 -2.15
N ALA A 116 -8.91 -2.53 -2.81
CA ALA A 116 -7.88 -3.54 -2.80
C ALA A 116 -6.52 -2.90 -2.57
N LEU A 117 -5.63 -3.67 -1.96
CA LEU A 117 -4.24 -3.30 -1.75
C LEU A 117 -3.36 -4.04 -2.74
N GLN A 118 -2.30 -3.36 -3.17
CA GLN A 118 -1.13 -3.93 -3.81
C GLN A 118 0.11 -3.33 -3.17
N GLU A 119 1.22 -4.06 -3.13
CA GLU A 119 2.45 -3.58 -2.52
C GLU A 119 3.66 -4.01 -3.34
N TYR A 120 4.54 -3.07 -3.63
CA TYR A 120 5.71 -3.22 -4.49
C TYR A 120 6.95 -2.68 -3.79
N PHE A 121 8.02 -3.46 -3.76
CA PHE A 121 9.25 -3.15 -3.04
C PHE A 121 10.33 -2.77 -4.03
N VAL A 122 10.91 -1.58 -3.89
CA VAL A 122 11.81 -1.01 -4.88
C VAL A 122 13.08 -0.49 -4.21
N PRO A 123 14.29 -0.81 -4.71
CA PRO A 123 15.53 -0.25 -4.20
C PRO A 123 15.56 1.28 -4.29
N LEU A 124 16.22 1.94 -3.32
CA LEU A 124 16.29 3.41 -3.24
C LEU A 124 16.77 4.05 -4.56
N ALA A 125 17.79 3.47 -5.20
CA ALA A 125 18.36 3.97 -6.45
C ALA A 125 17.32 4.09 -7.59
N ASN A 126 16.28 3.26 -7.56
CA ASN A 126 15.27 3.16 -8.61
C ASN A 126 13.92 3.77 -8.21
N LEU A 127 13.80 4.31 -6.99
CA LEU A 127 12.56 4.84 -6.43
C LEU A 127 11.85 5.84 -7.36
N LYS A 128 12.62 6.81 -7.89
CA LYS A 128 12.12 7.88 -8.77
C LYS A 128 11.65 7.33 -10.12
N SER A 129 12.41 6.38 -10.69
CA SER A 129 12.05 5.75 -11.97
C SER A 129 10.75 4.97 -11.84
N PHE A 130 10.65 4.12 -10.82
CA PHE A 130 9.44 3.36 -10.53
C PHE A 130 8.23 4.27 -10.32
N ALA A 131 8.36 5.31 -9.48
CA ALA A 131 7.26 6.21 -9.19
C ALA A 131 6.69 6.88 -10.46
N PHE A 132 7.54 7.30 -11.40
CA PHE A 132 7.08 7.94 -12.63
C PHE A 132 6.36 6.98 -13.58
N GLU A 133 6.95 5.82 -13.85
CA GLU A 133 6.34 4.85 -14.77
C GLU A 133 5.06 4.24 -14.17
N MET A 134 5.01 4.02 -12.85
CA MET A 134 3.80 3.61 -12.15
C MET A 134 2.65 4.60 -12.37
N LEU A 135 2.91 5.91 -12.24
CA LEU A 135 1.90 6.94 -12.47
C LEU A 135 1.43 6.96 -13.93
N ARG A 136 2.31 6.65 -14.90
CA ARG A 136 1.94 6.51 -16.31
C ARG A 136 1.03 5.30 -16.54
N ILE A 137 1.36 4.15 -15.96
CA ILE A 137 0.49 2.95 -16.00
C ILE A 137 -0.89 3.31 -15.46
N PHE A 138 -0.97 3.93 -14.28
CA PHE A 138 -2.25 4.33 -13.69
C PHE A 138 -3.06 5.28 -14.57
N LYS A 139 -2.39 6.23 -15.24
CA LYS A 139 -3.05 7.13 -16.18
C LYS A 139 -3.59 6.39 -17.40
N ASN A 140 -2.81 5.48 -17.97
CA ASN A 140 -3.16 4.73 -19.19
C ASN A 140 -4.37 3.82 -18.96
N TYR A 141 -4.36 3.06 -17.86
CA TYR A 141 -5.45 2.16 -17.48
C TYR A 141 -6.57 2.84 -16.70
N LYS A 142 -6.49 4.15 -16.47
CA LYS A 142 -7.46 4.95 -15.70
C LYS A 142 -7.73 4.34 -14.32
N VAL A 143 -6.68 3.84 -13.65
CA VAL A 143 -6.79 3.18 -12.35
C VAL A 143 -7.29 4.17 -11.31
N ASN A 144 -8.34 3.78 -10.58
CA ASN A 144 -8.90 4.61 -9.52
C ASN A 144 -8.08 4.44 -8.22
N VAL A 145 -6.92 5.07 -8.17
CA VAL A 145 -6.04 5.07 -7.01
C VAL A 145 -6.60 6.01 -5.93
N ILE A 146 -6.81 5.47 -4.74
CA ILE A 146 -7.31 6.22 -3.57
C ILE A 146 -6.14 6.81 -2.78
N ASN A 147 -5.08 6.03 -2.58
CA ASN A 147 -3.89 6.43 -1.87
C ASN A 147 -2.70 5.57 -2.28
N ILE A 148 -1.50 6.16 -2.18
CA ILE A 148 -0.24 5.44 -2.23
C ILE A 148 0.52 5.86 -0.97
N SER A 149 1.00 4.90 -0.20
CA SER A 149 1.92 5.15 0.91
C SER A 149 3.26 4.53 0.60
N ILE A 150 4.34 5.22 0.97
CA ILE A 150 5.71 4.76 0.75
C ILE A 150 6.30 4.45 2.12
N ARG A 151 6.84 3.25 2.29
CA ARG A 151 7.42 2.78 3.56
C ARG A 151 8.86 2.35 3.33
N HIS A 152 9.73 2.67 4.28
CA HIS A 152 11.10 2.16 4.26
C HIS A 152 11.14 0.77 4.92
N ALA A 153 11.81 -0.19 4.29
CA ALA A 153 12.07 -1.51 4.83
C ALA A 153 13.57 -1.81 4.74
N LEU A 154 14.13 -2.27 5.86
CA LEU A 154 15.52 -2.71 5.93
C LEU A 154 15.72 -4.01 5.15
N GLN A 155 16.98 -4.35 4.88
CA GLN A 155 17.34 -5.63 4.29
C GLN A 155 16.83 -6.79 5.16
N ASP A 156 16.26 -7.79 4.50
CA ASP A 156 15.76 -9.00 5.12
C ASP A 156 16.88 -9.96 5.53
N ASP A 157 16.55 -10.92 6.41
CA ASP A 157 17.42 -12.05 6.72
C ASP A 157 17.68 -12.89 5.46
N PRO A 158 18.95 -13.19 5.10
CA PRO A 158 19.31 -13.93 3.89
C PRO A 158 18.79 -15.38 3.86
N ARG A 159 18.32 -15.91 5.00
CA ARG A 159 17.70 -17.25 5.08
C ARG A 159 16.28 -17.27 4.54
N LEU A 160 15.60 -16.13 4.42
CA LEU A 160 14.24 -16.05 3.90
C LEU A 160 14.21 -16.41 2.41
N LEU A 161 13.41 -17.43 2.07
CA LEU A 161 13.29 -17.91 0.69
C LEU A 161 12.45 -16.98 -0.20
N LEU A 162 11.50 -16.26 0.41
CA LEU A 162 10.59 -15.33 -0.27
C LEU A 162 10.76 -13.90 0.28
N SER A 163 12.01 -13.43 0.33
CA SER A 163 12.36 -12.10 0.84
C SER A 163 11.87 -10.98 -0.09
N TRP A 164 11.43 -9.87 0.49
CA TRP A 164 11.08 -8.64 -0.24
C TRP A 164 12.28 -7.70 -0.42
N ALA A 165 13.23 -7.78 0.50
CA ALA A 165 14.42 -6.93 0.54
C ALA A 165 15.71 -7.79 0.60
N PRO A 166 15.99 -8.66 -0.39
CA PRO A 166 17.03 -9.68 -0.26
C PRO A 166 18.46 -9.12 -0.24
N ASN A 167 18.68 -8.03 -0.96
CA ASN A 167 20.03 -7.52 -1.25
C ASN A 167 20.35 -6.19 -0.54
N SER A 168 19.34 -5.39 -0.24
CA SER A 168 19.49 -4.04 0.32
C SER A 168 18.19 -3.58 0.96
N GLU A 169 18.25 -2.43 1.63
CA GLU A 169 17.03 -1.69 1.96
C GLU A 169 16.21 -1.35 0.71
N VAL A 170 14.89 -1.29 0.90
CA VAL A 170 13.91 -1.04 -0.16
C VAL A 170 12.83 -0.10 0.35
N PHE A 171 12.09 0.50 -0.57
CA PHE A 171 10.89 1.25 -0.29
C PHE A 171 9.67 0.51 -0.83
N ALA A 172 8.70 0.27 0.04
CA ALA A 172 7.43 -0.35 -0.28
C ALA A 172 6.41 0.72 -0.72
N PHE A 173 5.94 0.64 -1.96
CA PHE A 173 4.79 1.37 -2.47
C PHE A 173 3.54 0.55 -2.18
N VAL A 174 2.80 0.94 -1.16
CA VAL A 174 1.50 0.36 -0.80
C VAL A 174 0.42 1.16 -1.49
N ILE A 175 -0.20 0.53 -2.47
CA ILE A 175 -1.17 1.13 -3.38
C ILE A 175 -2.55 0.69 -2.95
N TYR A 176 -3.39 1.66 -2.64
CA TYR A 176 -4.78 1.43 -2.30
C TYR A 176 -5.66 1.94 -3.43
N HIS A 177 -6.34 1.03 -4.13
CA HIS A 177 -7.17 1.35 -5.28
C HIS A 177 -8.59 0.84 -5.12
N SER A 178 -9.48 1.46 -5.89
CA SER A 178 -10.89 1.13 -5.96
C SER A 178 -11.21 0.45 -7.27
N GLN A 179 -11.93 -0.67 -7.21
CA GLN A 179 -12.40 -1.38 -8.41
C GLN A 179 -13.86 -1.78 -8.27
N LEU A 180 -14.56 -1.96 -9.39
CA LEU A 180 -15.88 -2.59 -9.37
C LEU A 180 -15.75 -4.09 -9.08
N THR A 181 -16.83 -4.68 -8.58
CA THR A 181 -16.90 -6.13 -8.28
C THR A 181 -17.27 -6.99 -9.48
N THR A 182 -17.63 -6.36 -10.62
CA THR A 182 -18.00 -7.02 -11.87
C THR A 182 -16.84 -7.82 -12.45
N THR A 183 -17.15 -8.83 -13.27
CA THR A 183 -16.15 -9.66 -13.95
C THR A 183 -15.24 -8.82 -14.85
N GLY A 184 -15.81 -7.90 -15.64
CA GLY A 184 -15.04 -6.99 -16.50
C GLY A 184 -14.02 -6.15 -15.73
N ALA A 185 -14.40 -5.55 -14.61
CA ALA A 185 -13.47 -4.77 -13.79
C ALA A 185 -12.38 -5.63 -13.13
N ARG A 186 -12.67 -6.89 -12.81
CA ARG A 186 -11.63 -7.83 -12.34
C ARG A 186 -10.63 -8.18 -13.44
N THR A 187 -11.11 -8.31 -14.68
CA THR A 187 -10.25 -8.50 -15.86
C THR A 187 -9.36 -7.30 -16.10
N GLU A 188 -9.91 -6.08 -16.08
CA GLU A 188 -9.12 -4.84 -16.22
C GLU A 188 -8.00 -4.76 -15.17
N VAL A 189 -8.28 -5.13 -13.91
CA VAL A 189 -7.25 -5.21 -12.87
C VAL A 189 -6.18 -6.26 -13.19
N GLY A 190 -6.57 -7.38 -13.78
CA GLY A 190 -5.66 -8.41 -14.27
C GLY A 190 -4.81 -8.00 -15.47
N GLU A 191 -5.14 -6.91 -16.18
CA GLU A 191 -4.35 -6.38 -17.30
C GLU A 191 -3.20 -5.49 -16.82
N TRP A 192 -3.49 -4.55 -15.92
CA TRP A 192 -2.47 -3.60 -15.46
C TRP A 192 -1.61 -4.12 -14.29
N THR A 193 -2.11 -5.10 -13.51
CA THR A 193 -1.34 -5.65 -12.38
C THR A 193 -0.04 -6.34 -12.85
N PRO A 194 -0.04 -7.20 -13.88
CA PRO A 194 1.19 -7.77 -14.42
C PRO A 194 2.18 -6.73 -14.95
N GLU A 195 1.70 -5.66 -15.59
CA GLU A 195 2.58 -4.57 -16.07
C GLU A 195 3.28 -3.86 -14.90
N LEU A 196 2.56 -3.61 -13.81
CA LEU A 196 3.13 -3.01 -12.62
C LEU A 196 4.12 -3.95 -11.89
N ILE A 197 3.85 -5.27 -11.90
CA ILE A 197 4.80 -6.28 -11.40
C ILE A 197 6.07 -6.28 -12.25
N ASP A 198 5.96 -6.28 -13.58
CA ASP A 198 7.14 -6.24 -14.46
C ASP A 198 7.94 -4.94 -14.28
N LEU A 199 7.25 -3.81 -14.10
CA LEU A 199 7.89 -2.55 -13.77
C LEU A 199 8.69 -2.66 -12.46
N ALA A 200 8.12 -3.20 -11.39
CA ALA A 200 8.84 -3.34 -10.12
C ALA A 200 10.02 -4.31 -10.24
N VAL A 201 9.76 -5.51 -10.78
CA VAL A 201 10.70 -6.64 -10.77
C VAL A 201 11.74 -6.50 -11.87
N THR A 202 11.31 -6.46 -13.13
CA THR A 202 12.21 -6.52 -14.29
C THR A 202 12.90 -5.18 -14.53
N LYS A 203 12.19 -4.05 -14.38
CA LYS A 203 12.74 -2.74 -14.72
C LYS A 203 13.46 -2.05 -13.56
N ASN A 204 13.07 -2.34 -12.32
CA ASN A 204 13.56 -1.62 -11.15
C ASN A 204 14.27 -2.52 -10.12
N GLY A 205 14.46 -3.81 -10.42
CA GLY A 205 15.23 -4.74 -9.57
C GLY A 205 14.58 -5.00 -8.21
N GLY A 206 13.27 -4.79 -8.13
CA GLY A 206 12.46 -4.94 -6.92
C GLY A 206 11.67 -6.25 -6.88
N THR A 207 10.63 -6.25 -6.05
CA THR A 207 9.68 -7.37 -5.92
C THR A 207 8.30 -6.85 -5.51
N TYR A 208 7.35 -7.73 -5.20
CA TYR A 208 5.97 -7.39 -4.88
C TYR A 208 5.36 -8.35 -3.87
N TYR A 209 4.37 -7.89 -3.11
CA TYR A 209 3.71 -8.69 -2.09
C TYR A 209 2.80 -9.76 -2.71
N LEU A 210 3.06 -11.03 -2.40
CA LEU A 210 2.44 -12.19 -3.03
C LEU A 210 0.92 -12.43 -2.80
N PRO A 211 0.35 -12.23 -1.58
CA PRO A 211 -0.95 -12.79 -1.24
C PRO A 211 -2.16 -11.92 -1.64
N TYR A 212 -1.96 -10.81 -2.35
CA TYR A 212 -3.06 -10.02 -2.89
C TYR A 212 -3.72 -10.74 -4.09
N GLN A 213 -4.40 -9.99 -4.97
CA GLN A 213 -5.04 -10.58 -6.14
C GLN A 213 -4.00 -11.31 -6.99
N LEU A 214 -4.27 -12.58 -7.28
CA LEU A 214 -3.33 -13.51 -7.89
C LEU A 214 -3.24 -13.27 -9.41
N HIS A 215 -2.77 -12.11 -9.84
CA HIS A 215 -2.66 -11.75 -11.26
C HIS A 215 -1.28 -12.02 -11.86
N ALA A 216 -0.26 -12.21 -11.02
CA ALA A 216 1.09 -12.50 -11.47
C ALA A 216 1.17 -13.76 -12.35
N THR A 217 2.05 -13.76 -13.34
CA THR A 217 2.44 -14.98 -14.05
C THR A 217 3.44 -15.79 -13.23
N ARG A 218 3.68 -17.06 -13.60
CA ARG A 218 4.69 -17.89 -12.93
C ARG A 218 6.09 -17.33 -13.16
N GLU A 219 6.35 -16.86 -14.38
CA GLU A 219 7.62 -16.27 -14.78
C GLU A 219 7.92 -15.01 -13.97
N GLN A 220 6.90 -14.18 -13.71
CA GLN A 220 7.03 -13.01 -12.85
C GLN A 220 7.34 -13.41 -11.40
N ILE A 221 6.71 -14.45 -10.85
CA ILE A 221 7.03 -14.96 -9.52
C ILE A 221 8.48 -15.47 -9.48
N TYR A 222 8.93 -16.19 -10.50
CA TYR A 222 10.28 -16.77 -10.54
C TYR A 222 11.34 -15.67 -10.62
N LYS A 223 11.09 -14.61 -11.38
CA LYS A 223 11.95 -13.41 -11.41
C LYS A 223 11.94 -12.66 -10.08
N ALA A 224 10.76 -12.46 -9.48
CA ALA A 224 10.61 -11.73 -8.23
C ALA A 224 11.18 -12.50 -7.02
N TYR A 225 11.15 -13.84 -7.08
CA TYR A 225 11.56 -14.74 -6.02
C TYR A 225 12.37 -15.92 -6.58
N PRO A 226 13.67 -15.72 -6.86
CA PRO A 226 14.52 -16.76 -7.48
C PRO A 226 14.61 -18.07 -6.68
N ARG A 227 14.38 -18.02 -5.35
CA ARG A 227 14.43 -19.18 -4.45
C ARG A 227 13.08 -19.86 -4.24
N VAL A 228 12.06 -19.51 -5.02
CA VAL A 228 10.72 -20.11 -4.93
C VAL A 228 10.73 -21.63 -5.13
N ASN A 229 11.64 -22.17 -5.96
CA ASN A 229 11.79 -23.61 -6.13
C ASN A 229 12.30 -24.29 -4.85
N GLN A 230 13.23 -23.68 -4.13
CA GLN A 230 13.69 -24.19 -2.83
C GLN A 230 12.52 -24.24 -1.83
N ARG A 231 11.63 -23.23 -1.86
CA ARG A 231 10.42 -23.24 -1.04
C ARG A 231 9.44 -24.35 -1.45
N LEU A 232 9.28 -24.62 -2.74
CA LEU A 232 8.43 -25.71 -3.23
C LEU A 232 8.94 -27.08 -2.74
N GLU A 233 10.24 -27.33 -2.83
CA GLU A 233 10.85 -28.57 -2.32
C GLU A 233 10.73 -28.68 -0.80
N LEU A 234 11.01 -27.60 -0.07
CA LEU A 234 10.83 -27.56 1.39
C LEU A 234 9.38 -27.87 1.79
N LYS A 235 8.40 -27.37 1.02
CA LYS A 235 6.99 -27.64 1.26
C LYS A 235 6.63 -29.12 1.03
N LYS A 236 7.23 -29.80 0.05
CA LYS A 236 7.05 -31.24 -0.14
C LYS A 236 7.61 -32.05 1.02
N HIS A 237 8.74 -31.62 1.58
CA HIS A 237 9.36 -32.30 2.72
C HIS A 237 8.57 -32.10 4.02
N LEU A 238 8.13 -30.87 4.30
CA LEU A 238 7.48 -30.52 5.57
C LEU A 238 5.97 -30.75 5.60
N ASP A 239 5.30 -30.81 4.45
CA ASP A 239 3.86 -31.08 4.35
C ASP A 239 3.58 -31.91 3.09
N PRO A 240 3.96 -33.22 3.12
CA PRO A 240 3.87 -34.13 1.97
C PRO A 240 2.43 -34.39 1.53
N GLU A 241 1.49 -34.43 2.47
CA GLU A 241 0.05 -34.57 2.21
C GLU A 241 -0.59 -33.26 1.72
N ASN A 242 0.18 -32.18 1.67
CA ASN A 242 -0.22 -30.87 1.19
C ASN A 242 -1.48 -30.31 1.88
N ILE A 243 -1.54 -30.47 3.21
CA ILE A 243 -2.63 -30.04 4.09
C ILE A 243 -2.71 -28.51 4.12
N PHE A 244 -1.57 -27.83 4.25
CA PHE A 244 -1.49 -26.37 4.32
C PHE A 244 -1.45 -25.75 2.92
N ARG A 245 -2.64 -25.48 2.38
CA ARG A 245 -2.83 -24.90 1.05
C ARG A 245 -3.81 -23.70 1.06
N ASN A 246 -3.53 -22.72 0.23
CA ASN A 246 -4.39 -21.56 -0.01
C ASN A 246 -4.52 -21.31 -1.53
N MET A 247 -5.24 -20.25 -1.92
CA MET A 247 -5.42 -19.90 -3.34
C MET A 247 -4.09 -19.65 -4.07
N PHE A 248 -3.12 -19.03 -3.40
CA PHE A 248 -1.77 -18.82 -3.96
C PHE A 248 -1.11 -20.15 -4.29
N TRP A 249 -1.13 -21.11 -3.35
CA TRP A 249 -0.60 -22.45 -3.57
C TRP A 249 -1.36 -23.20 -4.66
N GLN A 250 -2.69 -23.09 -4.73
CA GLN A 250 -3.47 -23.73 -5.79
C GLN A 250 -3.07 -23.21 -7.18
N LYS A 251 -2.81 -21.91 -7.30
CA LYS A 251 -2.43 -21.31 -8.58
C LYS A 251 -0.96 -21.57 -8.96
N TYR A 252 -0.03 -21.43 -8.00
CA TYR A 252 1.42 -21.38 -8.27
C TYR A 252 2.23 -22.52 -7.65
N GLY A 253 1.65 -23.31 -6.74
CA GLY A 253 2.33 -24.37 -5.99
C GLY A 253 2.57 -25.68 -6.74
N LYS A 254 2.12 -25.77 -8.00
CA LYS A 254 2.33 -26.94 -8.86
C LYS A 254 3.24 -26.55 -10.02
N ASN A 255 4.35 -27.27 -10.17
CA ASN A 255 5.08 -27.36 -11.44
C ASN A 255 4.19 -28.19 -12.38
N ARG A 256 3.74 -27.60 -13.48
CA ARG A 256 3.21 -28.39 -14.60
C ARG A 256 4.38 -28.83 -15.46
#